data_AF-A0A097STM9-F1
#
_entry.id   AF-A0A097STM9-F1
#
_cell.length_a   1.000
_cell.length_b   1.000
_cell.length_c   1.000
_cell.angle_alpha   90.00
_cell.angle_beta   90.00
_cell.angle_gamma   90.00
#
_symmetry.space_group_name_H-M   'P 1'
#
loop_
_entity.id
_entity.type
_entity.pdbx_description
1 polymer ?
#
loop_
_entity_poly.entity_id
_entity_poly.type
_entity_poly.pdbx_seq_one_letter_code
_entity_poly.pdbx_strand_id
1 'polypeptide(L)' 'MSRKDQLTERGQMTGNTRSFAMNHSRRNWKVNLQPAKIKTSKNSSKRVMISTKTLKTLKKNNKLA' A
#
# COMPACT_ATOMS: atom_id res chain seq x y z
N MET A 1 13.15 -3.87 -6.92
CA MET A 1 12.26 -3.76 -5.74
C MET A 1 10.81 -3.99 -6.17
N SER A 2 10.13 -4.98 -5.60
CA SER A 2 8.68 -5.11 -5.78
C SER A 2 8.00 -3.87 -5.18
N ARG A 3 7.01 -3.29 -5.88
CA ARG A 3 6.17 -2.21 -5.34
C ARG A 3 5.36 -2.77 -4.17
N LYS A 4 5.92 -2.66 -2.97
CA LYS A 4 5.30 -3.03 -1.69
C LYS A 4 5.20 -1.81 -0.78
N ASP A 5 4.19 -1.81 0.06
CA ASP A 5 4.08 -0.90 1.17
C ASP A 5 5.22 -1.18 2.16
N GLN A 6 6.05 -0.18 2.45
CA GLN A 6 7.23 -0.36 3.30
C GLN A 6 6.91 -0.50 4.79
N LEU A 7 5.68 -0.16 5.23
CA LEU A 7 5.25 -0.30 6.62
C LEU A 7 4.55 -1.63 6.89
N THR A 8 3.72 -2.09 5.93
CA THR A 8 2.88 -3.28 6.10
C THR A 8 3.29 -4.44 5.20
N GLU A 9 4.30 -4.24 4.37
CA GLU A 9 4.84 -5.22 3.40
C GLU A 9 3.83 -5.74 2.37
N ARG A 10 2.64 -5.12 2.33
CA ARG A 10 1.59 -5.45 1.38
C ARG A 10 2.04 -5.15 -0.04
N GLY A 11 2.07 -6.19 -0.87
CA GLY A 11 2.37 -6.10 -2.29
C GLY A 11 1.11 -6.16 -3.16
N GLN A 12 1.35 -6.16 -4.48
CA GLN A 12 0.31 -6.48 -5.46
C GLN A 12 -0.31 -7.84 -5.15
N MET A 13 -1.64 -7.92 -5.20
CA MET A 13 -2.36 -9.19 -5.12
C MET A 13 -2.69 -9.63 -6.55
N THR A 14 -2.62 -10.93 -6.78
CA THR A 14 -3.03 -11.56 -8.03
C THR A 14 -4.19 -12.50 -7.77
N GLY A 15 -5.02 -12.70 -8.79
CA GLY A 15 -6.14 -13.62 -8.75
C GLY A 15 -6.75 -13.75 -10.12
N ASN A 16 -7.91 -14.40 -10.20
CA ASN A 16 -8.63 -14.55 -11.46
C ASN A 16 -9.93 -13.74 -11.44
N THR A 17 -10.26 -13.11 -12.55
CA THR A 17 -11.63 -12.70 -12.85
C THR A 17 -12.41 -13.91 -13.34
N ARG A 18 -13.67 -14.00 -12.91
CA ARG A 18 -14.63 -15.04 -13.28
C ARG A 18 -15.82 -14.38 -13.98
N SER A 19 -16.18 -14.87 -15.16
CA SER A 19 -17.42 -14.50 -15.84
C SER A 19 -18.58 -15.40 -15.37
N PHE A 20 -19.80 -15.10 -15.81
CA PHE A 20 -20.97 -15.97 -15.58
C PHE A 20 -20.77 -17.39 -16.15
N ALA A 21 -20.09 -17.50 -17.29
CA ALA A 21 -19.66 -18.77 -17.87
C ALA A 21 -18.40 -19.39 -17.21
N MET A 22 -17.94 -18.83 -16.08
CA MET A 22 -16.74 -19.25 -15.34
C MET A 22 -15.40 -19.22 -16.10
N ASN A 23 -15.31 -18.44 -17.19
CA ASN A 23 -14.03 -18.26 -17.89
C ASN A 23 -13.00 -17.60 -16.97
N HIS A 24 -11.74 -18.06 -17.07
CA HIS A 24 -10.65 -17.55 -16.24
C HIS A 24 -9.79 -16.54 -17.00
N SER A 25 -9.61 -15.36 -16.42
CA SER A 25 -8.60 -14.38 -16.86
C SER A 25 -7.81 -13.87 -15.65
N ARG A 26 -6.51 -13.63 -15.82
CA ARG A 26 -5.65 -13.14 -14.73
C ARG A 26 -5.98 -11.67 -14.41
N ARG A 27 -6.17 -11.37 -13.13
CA ARG A 27 -6.37 -10.02 -12.58
C ARG A 27 -5.30 -9.69 -11.56
N ASN A 28 -4.76 -8.48 -11.68
CA ASN A 28 -3.79 -7.93 -10.73
C ASN A 28 -4.40 -6.73 -10.01
N TRP A 29 -4.41 -6.75 -8.68
CA TRP A 29 -4.74 -5.59 -7.85
C TRP A 29 -3.45 -4.88 -7.45
N LYS A 30 -3.17 -3.77 -8.13
CA LYS A 30 -2.01 -2.92 -7.85
C LYS A 30 -2.24 -2.14 -6.57
N VAL A 31 -1.23 -2.09 -5.71
CA VAL A 31 -1.22 -1.21 -4.53
C VAL A 31 -0.86 0.20 -5.00
N ASN A 32 -1.74 1.16 -4.77
CA ASN A 32 -1.48 2.57 -5.05
C ASN A 32 -0.50 3.12 -3.99
N LEU A 33 0.80 3.12 -4.33
CA LEU A 33 1.87 3.60 -3.45
C LEU A 33 2.08 5.10 -3.64
N GLN A 34 2.15 5.81 -2.52
CA GLN A 34 2.36 7.24 -2.46
C GLN A 34 3.55 7.54 -1.54
N PRO A 35 4.41 8.51 -1.87
CA PRO A 35 5.46 8.96 -0.97
C PRO A 35 4.85 9.75 0.19
N ALA A 36 5.18 9.37 1.42
CA ALA A 36 4.75 10.07 2.62
C ALA A 36 5.92 10.20 3.62
N LYS A 37 5.91 11.28 4.41
CA LYS A 37 6.86 11.49 5.51
C LYS A 37 6.24 10.99 6.81
N ILE A 38 6.92 10.08 7.49
CA ILE A 38 6.50 9.55 8.80
C ILE A 38 7.39 10.16 9.89
N LYS A 39 6.80 10.55 11.02
CA LYS A 39 7.54 10.99 12.22
C LYS A 39 8.16 9.77 12.91
N THR A 40 9.47 9.79 13.14
CA THR A 40 10.19 8.77 13.92
C THR A 40 10.38 9.25 15.36
N SER A 41 10.48 8.31 16.31
CA SER A 41 10.64 8.56 17.76
C SER A 41 11.72 9.58 18.15
N LYS A 42 12.78 9.78 17.35
CA LYS A 42 13.88 10.71 17.61
C LYS A 42 13.84 11.95 16.70
N ASN A 43 12.71 12.65 16.62
CA ASN A 43 12.53 13.91 15.86
C ASN A 43 12.92 13.87 14.37
N SER A 44 13.15 12.70 13.79
CA SER A 44 13.52 12.54 12.38
C SER A 44 12.32 12.17 11.53
N SER A 45 12.28 12.72 10.31
CA SER A 45 11.26 12.35 9.32
C SER A 45 11.90 11.52 8.22
N LYS A 46 11.29 10.38 7.88
CA LYS A 46 11.74 9.52 6.77
C LYS A 46 10.67 9.50 5.69
N ARG A 47 11.10 9.66 4.43
CA ARG A 47 10.23 9.47 3.26
C ARG A 47 10.11 7.99 2.95
N VAL A 48 8.88 7.50 2.91
CA VAL A 48 8.54 6.09 2.76
C VAL A 48 7.43 5.96 1.71
N MET A 49 7.49 4.91 0.89
CA MET A 49 6.46 4.52 -0.07
C MET A 49 5.39 3.71 0.64
N ILE A 50 4.18 4.25 0.73
CA ILE A 50 3.11 3.74 1.58
C ILE A 50 1.84 3.57 0.75
N SER A 51 1.02 2.55 1.03
CA SER A 51 -0.27 2.39 0.36
C SER A 51 -1.29 3.45 0.80
N THR A 52 -2.28 3.75 -0.03
CA THR A 52 -3.35 4.72 0.34
C THR A 52 -4.13 4.30 1.60
N LYS A 53 -4.31 3.00 1.84
CA LYS A 53 -4.99 2.47 3.04
C LYS A 53 -4.18 2.76 4.31
N THR A 54 -2.88 2.51 4.28
CA THR A 54 -1.99 2.79 5.42
C THR A 54 -1.81 4.29 5.62
N LEU A 55 -1.77 5.09 4.55
CA LEU A 55 -1.78 6.56 4.63
C LEU A 55 -3.03 7.07 5.37
N LYS A 56 -4.22 6.53 5.06
CA LYS A 56 -5.46 6.87 5.78
C LYS A 56 -5.37 6.54 7.28
N THR A 57 -4.80 5.38 7.63
CA THR A 57 -4.58 4.99 9.04
C THR A 57 -3.58 5.89 9.75
N LEU A 58 -2.48 6.26 9.09
CA LEU A 58 -1.46 7.16 9.65
C LEU A 58 -1.99 8.57 9.90
N LYS A 59 -2.84 9.09 8.98
CA LYS A 59 -3.58 10.34 9.18
C LYS A 59 -4.45 10.28 10.43
N LYS A 60 -5.23 9.20 10.60
CA LYS A 60 -6.09 9.02 11.77
C LYS A 60 -5.30 9.01 13.09
N ASN A 61 -4.08 8.45 13.07
CA ASN A 61 -3.24 8.32 14.25
C ASN A 61 -2.28 9.52 14.46
N ASN A 62 -2.39 10.60 13.68
CA ASN A 62 -1.49 11.77 13.73
C ASN A 62 0.02 11.42 13.66
N LYS A 63 0.38 10.33 12.97
CA LYS A 63 1.78 9.85 12.83
C LYS A 63 2.51 10.40 11.61
N LEU A 64 1.87 11.29 10.84
CA LEU A 64 2.48 11.95 9.70
C LEU A 64 3.33 13.15 10.15
N ALA A 65 4.43 13.37 9.43
CA ALA A 65 5.34 14.50 9.62
C ALA A 65 4.77 15.77 8.99
#